data_AF-A3VA09-F1
#
_entry.id   AF-A3VA09-F1
#
_cell.length_a   1.000
_cell.length_b   1.000
_cell.length_c   1.000
_cell.angle_alpha   90.00
_cell.angle_beta   90.00
_cell.angle_gamma   90.00
#
_symmetry.space_group_name_H-M   'P 1'
#
loop_
_entity.id
_entity.type
_entity.pdbx_description
1 polymer ?
#
loop_
_entity_poly.entity_id
_entity_poly.type
_entity_poly.pdbx_seq_one_letter_code
_entity_poly.pdbx_strand_id
1 'polypeptide(L)'
;MGTGTTSVATLYNIGEIFDPNAPAWDLNSYIPDPNENTTTVTNSFQDTSFKTIFDGVRSADNKALLTWNDKLDQVAQSYAGYLVDTGQFTHNGGGTDIETRVSASGYDAEWVGENLARGQQTEQAAMTAWENSTGHRENLLHEMAEEFGLGISGTGQDLTWVLVLANPCLPGESC
;
A
#
# COMPACT_ATOMS: atom_id res chain seq x y z
N MET A 1 -11.46 2.06 -46.18
CA MET A 1 -10.99 3.44 -45.93
C MET A 1 -11.61 3.93 -44.63
N GLY A 2 -10.81 4.50 -43.73
CA GLY A 2 -11.19 5.18 -42.47
C GLY A 2 -11.21 4.26 -41.23
N THR A 3 -10.14 4.07 -40.44
CA THR A 3 -9.47 4.91 -39.40
C THR A 3 -10.31 5.21 -38.14
N GLY A 4 -9.82 4.78 -36.97
CA GLY A 4 -10.23 5.30 -35.65
C GLY A 4 -9.87 4.40 -34.45
N THR A 5 -8.80 4.77 -33.73
CA THR A 5 -8.36 4.31 -32.37
C THR A 5 -9.39 4.70 -31.28
N THR A 6 -9.46 4.27 -30.01
CA THR A 6 -8.52 4.28 -28.83
C THR A 6 -9.38 3.83 -27.61
N SER A 7 -8.97 2.88 -26.75
CA SER A 7 -8.40 2.99 -25.37
C SER A 7 -9.31 3.39 -24.17
N VAL A 8 -9.25 2.52 -23.13
CA VAL A 8 -9.36 2.63 -21.65
C VAL A 8 -10.51 3.38 -20.94
N ALA A 9 -11.11 2.72 -19.94
CA ALA A 9 -10.92 2.99 -18.50
C ALA A 9 -11.91 2.15 -17.66
N THR A 10 -11.40 1.17 -16.91
CA THR A 10 -12.21 0.47 -15.89
C THR A 10 -12.37 1.41 -14.70
N LEU A 11 -13.59 1.90 -14.49
CA LEU A 11 -13.99 2.68 -13.34
C LEU A 11 -14.09 1.75 -12.13
N TYR A 12 -13.23 1.93 -11.11
CA TYR A 12 -13.58 1.57 -9.74
C TYR A 12 -13.92 2.88 -9.02
N ASN A 13 -15.21 3.20 -9.03
CA ASN A 13 -15.79 4.29 -8.26
C ASN A 13 -16.39 3.65 -7.00
N ILE A 14 -15.62 3.56 -5.92
CA ILE A 14 -16.19 3.29 -4.59
C ILE A 14 -16.71 4.62 -4.07
N GLY A 15 -18.03 4.69 -3.85
CA GLY A 15 -18.72 5.90 -3.44
C GLY A 15 -18.21 6.40 -2.08
N GLU A 16 -17.85 7.68 -2.07
CA GLU A 16 -17.39 8.41 -0.90
C GLU A 16 -18.52 8.59 0.13
N ILE A 17 -18.32 8.06 1.33
CA ILE A 17 -18.84 8.67 2.55
C ILE A 17 -17.62 9.11 3.35
N PHE A 18 -17.11 10.30 2.98
CA PHE A 18 -16.01 10.96 3.68
C PHE A 18 -16.57 11.76 4.86
N ASP A 19 -16.18 11.42 6.09
CA ASP A 19 -16.34 12.31 7.25
C ASP A 19 -15.10 13.24 7.32
N PRO A 20 -15.23 14.54 6.99
CA PRO A 20 -14.11 15.48 6.97
C PRO A 20 -13.53 15.80 8.35
N ASN A 21 -14.10 15.27 9.43
CA ASN A 21 -13.64 15.50 10.81
C ASN A 21 -13.10 14.25 11.51
N ALA A 22 -13.08 13.10 10.85
CA ALA A 22 -12.47 11.89 11.41
C ALA A 22 -10.94 12.04 11.44
N PRO A 23 -10.25 11.71 12.55
CA PRO A 23 -8.80 11.68 12.56
C PRO A 23 -8.30 10.57 11.62
N ALA A 24 -7.24 10.83 10.85
CA ALA A 24 -6.73 9.95 9.78
C ALA A 24 -6.27 8.53 10.24
N TRP A 25 -6.36 8.21 11.53
CA TRP A 25 -6.06 6.89 12.10
C TRP A 25 -7.30 6.06 12.48
N ASP A 26 -8.51 6.58 12.28
CA ASP A 26 -9.74 5.80 12.53
C ASP A 26 -9.98 4.76 11.42
N LEU A 27 -9.41 3.57 11.63
CA LEU A 27 -9.60 2.39 10.77
C LEU A 27 -11.05 1.88 10.73
N ASN A 28 -11.92 2.33 11.66
CA ASN A 28 -13.33 1.95 11.70
C ASN A 28 -14.25 2.90 10.91
N SER A 29 -13.70 3.93 10.26
CA SER A 29 -14.48 4.73 9.30
C SER A 29 -14.79 3.97 7.99
N TYR A 30 -14.28 2.74 7.84
CA TYR A 30 -14.70 1.75 6.83
C TYR A 30 -15.29 0.49 7.49
N ILE A 31 -16.45 0.62 8.14
CA ILE A 31 -17.30 -0.53 8.47
C ILE A 31 -18.45 -0.54 7.44
N PRO A 32 -18.49 -1.45 6.45
CA PRO A 32 -19.66 -1.56 5.59
C PRO A 32 -20.90 -1.93 6.41
N ASP A 33 -22.03 -1.30 6.11
CA ASP A 33 -23.34 -1.58 6.74
C ASP A 33 -23.63 -3.10 6.66
N PRO A 34 -23.87 -3.79 7.80
CA PRO A 34 -24.15 -5.22 7.81
C PRO A 34 -25.45 -5.62 7.07
N ASN A 35 -26.25 -4.66 6.60
CA ASN A 35 -27.51 -4.88 5.90
C ASN A 35 -27.51 -4.42 4.43
N GLU A 36 -26.39 -3.91 3.90
CA GLU A 36 -26.23 -3.69 2.46
C GLU A 36 -26.09 -5.06 1.78
N ASN A 37 -27.14 -5.49 1.08
CA ASN A 37 -27.14 -6.67 0.23
C ASN A 37 -26.23 -6.45 -1.00
N THR A 38 -24.92 -6.38 -0.76
CA THR A 38 -23.88 -6.36 -1.76
C THR A 38 -23.21 -7.72 -1.74
N THR A 39 -23.43 -8.46 -2.82
CA THR A 39 -22.69 -9.65 -3.20
C THR A 39 -21.21 -9.49 -2.84
N THR A 40 -20.75 -10.19 -1.82
CA THR A 40 -19.34 -10.43 -1.46
C THR A 40 -18.38 -9.36 -2.00
N VAL A 41 -18.16 -8.26 -1.26
CA VAL A 41 -17.07 -7.32 -1.56
C VAL A 41 -15.77 -8.06 -1.32
N THR A 42 -15.30 -8.76 -2.34
CA THR A 42 -14.00 -9.43 -2.36
C THR A 42 -12.94 -8.40 -2.00
N ASN A 43 -12.14 -8.71 -0.99
CA ASN A 43 -10.87 -8.07 -0.66
C ASN A 43 -10.14 -7.59 -1.92
N SER A 44 -9.42 -6.48 -1.79
CA SER A 44 -8.34 -6.08 -2.71
C SER A 44 -7.70 -7.32 -3.32
N PHE A 45 -7.82 -7.46 -4.64
CA PHE A 45 -7.12 -8.53 -5.33
C PHE A 45 -5.63 -8.26 -5.13
N GLN A 46 -5.02 -8.99 -4.19
CA GLN A 46 -3.57 -9.07 -4.00
C GLN A 46 -2.91 -9.05 -5.38
N ASP A 47 -2.22 -7.96 -5.70
CA ASP A 47 -1.82 -7.68 -7.06
C ASP A 47 -0.72 -8.66 -7.46
N THR A 48 -1.11 -9.68 -8.23
CA THR A 48 -0.20 -10.74 -8.65
C THR A 48 0.91 -10.23 -9.56
N SER A 49 0.70 -9.16 -10.35
CA SER A 49 1.75 -8.56 -11.17
C SER A 49 2.77 -7.85 -10.30
N PHE A 50 2.33 -7.04 -9.33
CA PHE A 50 3.24 -6.37 -8.41
C PHE A 50 4.04 -7.38 -7.60
N LYS A 51 3.38 -8.42 -7.07
CA LYS A 51 4.06 -9.48 -6.32
C LYS A 51 5.13 -10.17 -7.16
N THR A 52 4.81 -10.48 -8.41
CA THR A 52 5.77 -11.13 -9.34
C THR A 52 7.01 -10.24 -9.56
N ILE A 53 6.81 -8.94 -9.75
CA ILE A 53 7.90 -7.97 -9.89
C ILE A 53 8.74 -7.92 -8.61
N PHE A 54 8.11 -7.81 -7.45
CA PHE A 54 8.80 -7.66 -6.18
C PHE A 54 9.57 -8.93 -5.76
N ASP A 55 8.96 -10.11 -5.90
CA ASP A 55 9.64 -11.39 -5.72
C ASP A 55 10.81 -11.56 -6.70
N GLY A 56 10.67 -11.03 -7.93
CA GLY A 56 11.75 -10.95 -8.92
C GLY A 56 12.96 -10.15 -8.40
N VAL A 57 12.72 -8.95 -7.87
CA VAL A 57 13.76 -8.12 -7.25
C VAL A 57 14.43 -8.84 -6.07
N ARG A 58 13.64 -9.43 -5.17
CA ARG A 58 14.18 -10.11 -3.99
C ARG A 58 14.97 -11.37 -4.34
N SER A 59 14.46 -12.17 -5.27
CA SER A 59 15.16 -13.40 -5.71
C SER A 59 16.47 -13.11 -6.44
N ALA A 60 16.57 -12.02 -7.20
CA ALA A 60 17.81 -11.61 -7.86
C ALA A 60 18.94 -11.30 -6.87
N ASP A 61 18.58 -10.86 -5.65
CA ASP A 61 19.49 -10.56 -4.54
C ASP A 61 19.51 -11.67 -3.45
N ASN A 62 19.02 -12.88 -3.76
CA ASN A 62 18.95 -14.03 -2.84
C ASN A 62 18.18 -13.76 -1.53
N LYS A 63 17.16 -12.90 -1.57
CA LYS A 63 16.27 -12.63 -0.44
C LYS A 63 15.04 -13.52 -0.48
N ALA A 64 14.51 -13.86 0.70
CA ALA A 64 13.29 -14.65 0.84
C ALA A 64 12.09 -13.92 0.21
N LEU A 65 11.16 -14.65 -0.38
CA LEU A 65 9.95 -14.07 -0.96
C LEU A 65 9.01 -13.59 0.15
N LEU A 66 8.18 -12.59 -0.14
CA LEU A 66 7.26 -12.02 0.84
C LEU A 66 5.84 -12.54 0.67
N THR A 67 5.05 -12.49 1.74
CA THR A 67 3.61 -12.81 1.72
C THR A 67 2.79 -11.53 1.82
N TRP A 68 1.66 -11.47 1.11
CA TRP A 68 0.72 -10.36 1.26
C TRP A 68 0.03 -10.41 2.63
N ASN A 69 -0.17 -9.26 3.25
CA ASN A 69 -0.95 -9.14 4.47
C ASN A 69 -2.04 -8.07 4.35
N ASP A 70 -3.29 -8.49 4.58
CA ASP A 70 -4.47 -7.64 4.40
C ASP A 70 -4.48 -6.40 5.34
N LYS A 71 -3.88 -6.48 6.53
CA LYS A 71 -3.76 -5.32 7.44
C LYS A 71 -2.74 -4.32 6.91
N LEU A 72 -1.59 -4.80 6.43
CA LEU A 72 -0.57 -3.94 5.83
C LEU A 72 -1.10 -3.28 4.55
N ASP A 73 -1.92 -3.98 3.76
CA ASP A 73 -2.63 -3.42 2.60
C ASP A 73 -3.54 -2.26 3.00
N GLN A 74 -4.34 -2.45 4.05
CA GLN A 74 -5.24 -1.40 4.55
C GLN A 74 -4.46 -0.18 5.04
N VAL A 75 -3.35 -0.39 5.76
CA VAL A 75 -2.45 0.67 6.20
C VAL A 75 -1.89 1.44 5.01
N ALA A 76 -1.36 0.71 4.02
CA ALA A 76 -0.77 1.30 2.82
C ALA A 76 -1.80 2.09 2.01
N GLN A 77 -2.99 1.52 1.78
CA GLN A 77 -4.07 2.12 1.00
C GLN A 77 -4.62 3.37 1.67
N SER A 78 -4.86 3.32 2.98
CA SER A 78 -5.32 4.48 3.76
C SER A 78 -4.31 5.63 3.67
N TYR A 79 -3.02 5.32 3.83
CA TYR A 79 -1.98 6.34 3.77
C TYR A 79 -1.78 6.91 2.36
N ALA A 80 -1.91 6.09 1.32
CA ALA A 80 -1.90 6.56 -0.07
C ALA A 80 -3.03 7.58 -0.30
N GLY A 81 -4.24 7.30 0.21
CA GLY A 81 -5.37 8.24 0.21
C GLY A 81 -5.01 9.57 0.90
N TYR A 82 -4.53 9.50 2.14
CA TYR A 82 -4.12 10.68 2.92
C TYR A 82 -3.11 11.56 2.17
N LEU A 83 -2.08 10.97 1.56
CA LEU A 83 -1.04 11.70 0.84
C LEU A 83 -1.57 12.43 -0.40
N VAL A 84 -2.57 11.85 -1.07
CA VAL A 84 -3.26 12.47 -2.21
C VAL A 84 -4.18 13.59 -1.71
N ASP A 85 -5.03 13.31 -0.72
CA ASP A 85 -6.04 14.24 -0.22
C ASP A 85 -5.44 15.51 0.38
N THR A 86 -4.31 15.37 1.08
CA THR A 86 -3.61 16.50 1.70
C THR A 86 -2.60 17.17 0.76
N GLY A 87 -2.29 16.54 -0.37
CA GLY A 87 -1.20 16.93 -1.27
C GLY A 87 0.21 16.79 -0.68
N GLN A 88 0.34 16.35 0.58
CA GLN A 88 1.64 16.16 1.24
C GLN A 88 2.34 14.90 0.73
N PHE A 89 3.66 14.93 0.60
CA PHE A 89 4.47 13.75 0.31
C PHE A 89 5.51 13.56 1.42
N THR A 90 5.15 12.79 2.43
CA THR A 90 5.92 12.65 3.68
C THR A 90 5.66 11.28 4.31
N HIS A 91 6.60 10.76 5.08
CA HIS A 91 6.42 9.56 5.89
C HIS A 91 5.62 9.82 7.18
N ASN A 92 5.57 11.09 7.62
CA ASN A 92 5.09 11.49 8.95
C ASN A 92 3.79 12.34 8.89
N GLY A 93 2.89 11.99 7.99
CA GLY A 93 1.60 12.65 7.78
C GLY A 93 0.66 12.50 8.97
N GLY A 94 -0.17 13.51 9.23
CA GLY A 94 -1.15 13.48 10.32
C GLY A 94 -0.54 13.35 11.73
N GLY A 95 0.78 13.53 11.88
CA GLY A 95 1.49 13.34 13.14
C GLY A 95 1.78 11.87 13.50
N THR A 96 1.66 10.95 12.53
CA THR A 96 1.93 9.52 12.71
C THR A 96 3.11 9.08 11.84
N ASP A 97 3.92 8.15 12.32
CA ASP A 97 4.87 7.39 11.51
C ASP A 97 4.30 6.02 11.11
N ILE A 98 5.05 5.25 10.31
CA ILE A 98 4.60 3.94 9.85
C ILE A 98 4.39 2.95 10.99
N GLU A 99 5.24 2.94 12.02
CA GLU A 99 5.11 2.08 13.20
C GLU A 99 3.78 2.32 13.90
N THR A 100 3.43 3.59 14.13
CA THR A 100 2.16 4.00 14.72
C THR A 100 0.98 3.53 13.86
N ARG A 101 1.05 3.69 12.53
CA ARG A 101 -0.02 3.27 11.61
C ARG A 101 -0.21 1.74 11.57
N VAL A 102 0.89 0.99 11.55
CA VAL A 102 0.86 -0.48 11.56
C VAL A 102 0.31 -1.00 12.88
N SER A 103 0.80 -0.48 14.02
CA SER A 103 0.30 -0.88 15.35
C SER A 103 -1.19 -0.56 15.52
N ALA A 104 -1.66 0.60 15.03
CA ALA A 104 -3.07 0.96 15.08
C ALA A 104 -3.98 -0.03 14.32
N SER A 105 -3.46 -0.73 13.30
CA SER A 105 -4.18 -1.81 12.59
C SER A 105 -4.33 -3.12 13.38
N GLY A 106 -3.78 -3.16 14.60
CA GLY A 106 -3.67 -4.37 15.40
C GLY A 106 -2.72 -5.38 14.75
N TYR A 107 -1.75 -4.92 13.96
CA TYR A 107 -0.63 -5.71 13.47
C TYR A 107 0.57 -5.42 14.38
N ASP A 108 1.01 -6.43 15.12
CA ASP A 108 2.22 -6.35 15.94
C ASP A 108 3.43 -6.76 15.09
N ALA A 109 4.46 -5.93 15.08
CA ALA A 109 5.63 -6.11 14.22
C ALA A 109 6.94 -5.94 15.00
N GLU A 110 7.94 -6.78 14.71
CA GLU A 110 9.31 -6.58 15.17
C GLU A 110 10.05 -5.52 14.36
N TRP A 111 9.65 -5.37 13.10
CA TRP A 111 10.22 -4.43 12.17
C TRP A 111 9.17 -4.00 11.17
N VAL A 112 9.21 -2.73 10.79
CA VAL A 112 8.41 -2.17 9.71
C VAL A 112 9.25 -1.30 8.79
N GLY A 113 8.89 -1.27 7.52
CA GLY A 113 9.49 -0.40 6.51
C GLY A 113 8.42 0.23 5.63
N GLU A 114 8.69 1.44 5.12
CA GLU A 114 7.81 2.15 4.20
C GLU A 114 8.59 2.69 3.00
N ASN A 115 8.06 2.42 1.80
CA ASN A 115 8.51 3.07 0.58
C ASN A 115 7.36 3.88 -0.03
N LEU A 116 7.65 5.14 -0.38
CA LEU A 116 6.69 6.04 -1.05
C LEU A 116 7.16 6.33 -2.47
N ALA A 117 6.22 6.42 -3.42
CA ALA A 117 6.49 6.93 -4.76
C ALA A 117 5.35 7.83 -5.22
N ARG A 118 5.63 8.81 -6.10
CA ARG A 118 4.63 9.69 -6.69
C ARG A 118 4.95 9.95 -8.17
N GLY A 119 3.93 9.81 -9.01
CA GLY A 119 3.98 10.08 -10.45
C GLY A 119 4.40 8.89 -11.33
N GLN A 120 4.77 7.74 -10.75
CA GLN A 120 5.10 6.53 -11.52
C GLN A 120 3.80 5.90 -12.03
N GLN A 121 3.65 5.74 -13.34
CA GLN A 121 2.40 5.31 -13.96
C GLN A 121 2.17 3.79 -13.95
N THR A 122 3.17 3.01 -13.54
CA THR A 122 3.12 1.54 -13.56
C THR A 122 3.86 0.97 -12.36
N GLU A 123 3.48 -0.24 -11.95
CA GLU A 123 4.17 -1.02 -10.91
C GLU A 123 5.66 -1.14 -11.19
N GLN A 124 6.03 -1.47 -12.42
CA GLN A 124 7.44 -1.59 -12.83
C GLN A 124 8.18 -0.26 -12.68
N ALA A 125 7.55 0.86 -13.01
CA ALA A 125 8.16 2.19 -12.85
C ALA A 125 8.33 2.55 -11.37
N ALA A 126 7.36 2.23 -10.51
CA ALA A 126 7.46 2.41 -9.07
C ALA A 126 8.58 1.54 -8.47
N MET A 127 8.61 0.25 -8.82
CA MET A 127 9.66 -0.67 -8.37
C MET A 127 11.06 -0.20 -8.80
N THR A 128 11.24 0.13 -10.09
CA THR A 128 12.53 0.64 -10.59
C THR A 128 12.93 1.96 -9.93
N ALA A 129 11.98 2.84 -9.58
CA ALA A 129 12.29 4.06 -8.83
C ALA A 129 12.78 3.75 -7.42
N TRP A 130 12.17 2.79 -6.73
CA TRP A 130 12.61 2.34 -5.41
C TRP A 130 13.97 1.62 -5.46
N GLU A 131 14.19 0.73 -6.42
CA GLU A 131 15.48 0.04 -6.59
C GLU A 131 16.65 1.00 -6.85
N ASN A 132 16.41 2.12 -7.53
CA ASN A 132 17.43 3.13 -7.82
C ASN A 132 17.70 4.10 -6.66
N SER A 133 16.94 4.03 -5.57
CA SER A 133 17.12 4.86 -4.37
C SER A 133 17.69 4.01 -3.25
N THR A 134 18.86 4.39 -2.69
CA THR A 134 19.54 3.60 -1.65
C THR A 134 18.62 3.26 -0.48
N GLY A 135 17.94 4.26 0.12
CA GLY A 135 17.07 4.01 1.28
C GLY A 135 15.84 3.16 0.95
N HIS A 136 15.25 3.33 -0.24
CA HIS A 136 14.12 2.49 -0.64
C HIS A 136 14.56 1.06 -0.96
N ARG A 137 15.72 0.88 -1.61
CA ARG A 137 16.28 -0.43 -1.91
C ARG A 137 16.65 -1.18 -0.63
N GLU A 138 17.14 -0.50 0.40
CA GLU A 138 17.39 -1.10 1.72
C GLU A 138 16.12 -1.72 2.30
N ASN A 139 14.98 -1.06 2.20
CA ASN A 139 13.68 -1.63 2.59
C ASN A 139 13.29 -2.83 1.72
N LEU A 140 13.37 -2.70 0.38
CA LEU A 140 12.99 -3.79 -0.55
C LEU A 140 13.76 -5.09 -0.30
N LEU A 141 15.03 -4.98 0.10
CA LEU A 141 15.95 -6.10 0.32
C LEU A 141 16.20 -6.40 1.79
N HIS A 142 15.43 -5.79 2.69
CA HIS A 142 15.61 -5.96 4.12
C HIS A 142 15.43 -7.44 4.51
N GLU A 143 16.31 -7.95 5.37
CA GLU A 143 16.38 -9.37 5.74
C GLU A 143 15.21 -9.80 6.62
N MET A 144 14.72 -8.89 7.46
CA MET A 144 13.58 -9.14 8.33
C MET A 144 12.23 -8.98 7.61
N ALA A 145 12.19 -8.50 6.36
CA ALA A 145 10.92 -8.38 5.67
C ALA A 145 10.35 -9.77 5.36
N GLU A 146 9.14 -10.05 5.86
CA GLU A 146 8.41 -11.31 5.65
C GLU A 146 7.04 -11.08 5.00
N GLU A 147 6.39 -9.98 5.38
CA GLU A 147 5.06 -9.61 4.89
C GLU A 147 5.05 -8.21 4.29
N PHE A 148 4.10 -7.96 3.39
CA PHE A 148 3.94 -6.64 2.79
C PHE A 148 2.49 -6.32 2.46
N GLY A 149 2.23 -5.03 2.27
CA GLY A 149 1.02 -4.51 1.68
C GLY A 149 1.29 -3.30 0.78
N LEU A 150 0.38 -3.04 -0.16
CA LEU A 150 0.52 -2.02 -1.18
C LEU A 150 -0.76 -1.18 -1.30
N GLY A 151 -0.58 0.14 -1.26
CA GLY A 151 -1.62 1.13 -1.46
C GLY A 151 -1.34 1.98 -2.69
N ILE A 152 -2.39 2.27 -3.45
CA ILE A 152 -2.31 3.13 -4.64
C ILE A 152 -3.49 4.11 -4.60
N SER A 153 -3.21 5.41 -4.75
CA SER A 153 -4.26 6.43 -4.83
C SER A 153 -3.87 7.55 -5.79
N GLY A 154 -4.85 8.29 -6.27
CA GLY A 154 -4.66 9.40 -7.22
C GLY A 154 -4.44 8.95 -8.65
N THR A 155 -4.12 9.90 -9.53
CA THR A 155 -3.88 9.65 -10.97
C THR A 155 -2.84 10.61 -11.53
N GLY A 156 -2.30 10.32 -12.72
CA GLY A 156 -1.37 11.22 -13.39
C GLY A 156 -0.16 11.53 -12.52
N GLN A 157 0.20 12.80 -12.38
CA GLN A 157 1.36 13.22 -11.57
C GLN A 157 1.15 13.02 -10.06
N ASP A 158 -0.11 12.93 -9.61
CA ASP A 158 -0.46 12.74 -8.20
C ASP A 158 -0.63 11.26 -7.82
N LEU A 159 -0.56 10.34 -8.80
CA LEU A 159 -0.59 8.90 -8.56
C LEU A 159 0.49 8.53 -7.54
N THR A 160 0.06 8.10 -6.36
CA THR A 160 0.91 7.87 -5.19
C THR A 160 0.86 6.39 -4.84
N TRP A 161 2.04 5.81 -4.63
CA TRP A 161 2.26 4.42 -4.21
C TRP A 161 2.80 4.42 -2.79
N VAL A 162 2.24 3.54 -1.95
CA VAL A 162 2.72 3.28 -0.60
C VAL A 162 2.96 1.79 -0.48
N LEU A 163 4.20 1.39 -0.22
CA LEU A 163 4.55 0.01 0.10
C LEU A 163 4.88 -0.06 1.59
N VAL A 164 4.20 -0.94 2.30
CA VAL A 164 4.45 -1.25 3.71
C VAL A 164 5.03 -2.66 3.80
N LEU A 165 6.11 -2.80 4.56
CA LEU A 165 6.81 -4.06 4.81
C LEU A 165 6.82 -4.32 6.31
N ALA A 166 6.71 -5.58 6.71
CA ALA A 166 6.83 -5.93 8.11
C ALA A 166 7.45 -7.31 8.36
N ASN A 167 8.00 -7.46 9.56
CA ASN A 167 8.22 -8.75 10.22
C ASN A 167 7.14 -8.92 11.29
N PRO A 168 6.23 -9.92 11.20
CA PRO A 168 5.23 -10.13 12.25
C PRO A 168 5.89 -10.49 13.59
N CYS A 169 5.40 -9.90 14.67
CA CYS A 169 5.74 -10.35 16.02
C CYS A 169 5.12 -11.72 16.28
N LEU A 170 5.94 -12.72 16.63
CA LEU A 170 5.41 -14.06 16.89
C LEU A 170 4.58 -14.09 18.19
N PRO A 171 3.51 -14.92 18.24
CA PRO A 171 2.69 -15.04 19.44
C PRO A 171 3.50 -15.42 20.68
N GLY A 172 3.51 -14.54 21.69
CA GLY A 172 4.20 -14.77 22.96
C GLY A 172 5.61 -14.19 23.04
N GLU A 173 6.08 -13.52 21.98
CA GLU A 173 7.31 -12.72 22.02
C GLU A 173 7.00 -11.27 22.42
N SER A 174 7.97 -10.60 23.03
CA SER A 174 7.84 -9.18 23.40
C SER A 174 8.47 -8.33 22.30
N CYS A 175 7.60 -7.75 21.50
CA CYS A 175 7.83 -6.62 20.62
C CYS A 175 7.16 -5.40 21.31
#